data_AF-A0A4P7NLH5-F1
#
_entry.id   AF-A0A4P7NLH5-F1
#
_cell.length_a   1.000
_cell.length_b   1.000
_cell.length_c   1.000
_cell.angle_alpha   90.00
_cell.angle_beta   90.00
_cell.angle_gamma   90.00
#
_symmetry.space_group_name_H-M   'P 1'
#
loop_
_entity.id
_entity.type
_entity.pdbx_description
1 polymer ?
#
loop_
_entity_poly.entity_id
_entity_poly.type
_entity_poly.pdbx_seq_one_letter_code
_entity_poly.pdbx_strand_id
1 'polypeptide(L)'
;MIYPLALIVPSLFLSLVGTALGAAPPKIVYRGDKRDPKTLQDCGGFVCPGDRTGTLDLDMTFHQHVMINHNENERYDQSPFISTSADKAFSAEHVQDRNRGKVVYVYYIDTSAIADNFIDIAQSYKDIGGSIAALRIYVLEF
;
A
#
# COMPACT_ATOMS: atom_id res chain seq x y z
N MET A 1 1.86 -57.81 3.52
CA MET A 1 1.79 -57.26 4.89
C MET A 1 3.20 -56.81 5.25
N ILE A 2 3.57 -55.54 5.47
CA ILE A 2 2.87 -54.28 5.75
C ILE A 2 3.71 -53.17 5.07
N TYR A 3 3.07 -52.16 4.46
CA TYR A 3 3.72 -50.96 3.92
C TYR A 3 4.01 -49.96 5.06
N PRO A 4 5.17 -49.27 5.11
CA PRO A 4 5.30 -48.12 5.98
C PRO A 4 4.73 -46.87 5.30
N LEU A 5 3.51 -46.55 5.73
CA LEU A 5 2.91 -45.22 5.92
C LEU A 5 3.65 -44.02 5.32
N ALA A 6 2.99 -43.40 4.34
CA ALA A 6 3.17 -42.01 4.00
C ALA A 6 2.93 -41.13 5.24
N LEU A 7 3.94 -40.39 5.65
CA LEU A 7 3.83 -39.38 6.69
C LEU A 7 3.13 -38.15 6.09
N ILE A 8 1.80 -38.16 6.12
CA ILE A 8 0.98 -36.97 5.90
C ILE A 8 1.16 -36.11 7.15
N VAL A 9 2.06 -35.11 7.08
CA VAL A 9 2.08 -34.04 8.07
C VAL A 9 1.11 -32.98 7.55
N PRO A 10 -0.02 -32.73 8.25
CA PRO A 10 -1.05 -31.83 7.77
C PRO A 10 -0.49 -30.41 7.69
N SER A 11 -0.82 -29.74 6.58
CA SER A 11 -0.65 -28.33 6.32
C SER A 11 -1.08 -27.50 7.53
N LEU A 12 -0.11 -27.16 8.39
CA LEU A 12 -0.27 -26.11 9.37
C LEU A 12 -0.04 -24.79 8.62
N PHE A 13 -1.04 -24.41 7.82
CA PHE A 13 -1.22 -23.02 7.41
C PHE A 13 -1.49 -22.25 8.70
N LEU A 14 -0.41 -21.83 9.35
CA LEU A 14 -0.47 -20.88 10.44
C LEU A 14 -0.98 -19.59 9.82
N SER A 15 -2.30 -19.43 9.85
CA SER A 15 -2.97 -18.16 9.64
C SER A 15 -2.43 -17.22 10.70
N LEU A 16 -1.32 -16.58 10.39
CA LEU A 16 -0.84 -15.41 11.12
C LEU A 16 -1.76 -14.26 10.69
N VAL A 17 -2.99 -14.26 11.21
CA VAL A 17 -3.67 -13.02 11.52
C VAL A 17 -2.87 -12.41 12.66
N GLY A 18 -1.71 -11.87 12.30
CA GLY A 18 -1.01 -10.94 13.15
C GLY A 18 -1.93 -9.74 13.24
N THR A 19 -2.65 -9.61 14.36
CA THR A 19 -3.14 -8.30 14.78
C THR A 19 -1.90 -7.46 15.02
N ALA A 20 -1.37 -6.87 13.94
CA ALA A 20 -0.43 -5.80 14.03
C ALA A 20 -1.16 -4.69 14.78
N LEU A 21 -0.88 -4.56 16.07
CA LEU A 21 -1.14 -3.32 16.79
C LEU A 21 -0.19 -2.29 16.17
N GLY A 22 -0.60 -1.79 15.00
CA GLY A 22 0.16 -0.85 14.20
C GLY A 22 0.40 0.40 15.04
N ALA A 23 1.63 0.92 14.97
CA ALA A 23 1.91 2.25 15.48
C ALA A 23 0.86 3.20 14.88
N ALA A 24 0.21 4.00 15.74
CA ALA A 24 -0.81 4.94 15.30
C ALA A 24 -0.26 5.78 14.13
N PRO A 25 -1.04 5.96 13.04
CA PRO A 25 -0.55 6.69 11.89
C PRO A 25 -0.03 8.07 12.28
N PRO A 26 0.99 8.59 11.57
CA PRO A 26 1.34 9.99 11.69
C PRO A 26 0.09 10.82 11.43
N LYS A 27 -0.20 11.83 12.27
CA LYS A 27 -1.39 12.69 12.12
C LYS A 27 -1.52 13.29 10.72
N ILE A 28 -0.39 13.53 10.06
CA ILE A 28 -0.31 14.06 8.71
C ILE A 28 0.61 13.16 7.90
N VAL A 29 0.15 12.78 6.71
CA VAL A 29 0.97 12.17 5.65
C VAL A 29 0.86 12.99 4.37
N TYR A 30 1.75 12.71 3.43
CA TYR A 30 1.88 13.40 2.16
C TYR A 30 1.67 12.44 1.00
N ARG A 31 1.08 12.94 -0.08
CA ARG A 31 0.94 12.21 -1.34
C ARG A 31 1.17 13.15 -2.51
N GLY A 32 2.12 12.78 -3.36
CA GLY A 32 2.30 13.42 -4.65
C GLY A 32 1.30 12.87 -5.68
N ASP A 33 0.65 13.75 -6.44
CA ASP A 33 -0.26 13.38 -7.54
C ASP A 33 -0.16 14.41 -8.68
N LYS A 34 -0.53 14.00 -9.90
CA LYS A 34 -0.55 14.88 -11.08
C LYS A 34 -1.89 15.59 -11.26
N ARG A 35 -2.95 15.08 -10.63
CA ARG A 35 -4.27 15.71 -10.65
C ARG A 35 -4.19 17.00 -9.84
N ASP A 36 -4.80 18.05 -10.35
CA ASP A 36 -4.96 19.31 -9.62
C ASP A 36 -6.04 19.18 -8.52
N PRO A 37 -6.09 20.12 -7.57
CA PRO A 37 -7.05 20.07 -6.46
C PRO A 37 -8.52 19.97 -6.89
N LYS A 38 -8.91 20.66 -7.97
CA LYS A 38 -10.29 20.63 -8.45
C LYS A 38 -10.61 19.25 -8.99
N THR A 39 -9.73 18.70 -9.84
CA THR A 39 -9.89 17.33 -10.37
C THR A 39 -9.99 16.30 -9.24
N LEU A 40 -9.16 16.42 -8.21
CA LEU A 40 -9.20 15.50 -7.08
C LEU A 40 -10.52 15.61 -6.29
N GLN A 41 -11.03 16.84 -6.10
CA GLN A 41 -12.29 17.10 -5.42
C GLN A 41 -13.49 16.57 -6.22
N ASP A 42 -13.49 16.76 -7.55
CA ASP A 42 -14.53 16.23 -8.45
C ASP A 42 -14.57 14.69 -8.42
N CYS A 43 -13.44 14.02 -8.13
CA CYS A 43 -13.35 12.57 -7.96
C CYS A 43 -13.76 12.07 -6.55
N GLY A 44 -14.14 12.97 -5.63
CA GLY A 44 -14.40 12.58 -4.24
C GLY A 44 -13.14 12.25 -3.42
N GLY A 45 -11.95 12.58 -3.92
CA GLY A 45 -10.67 12.36 -3.25
C GLY A 45 -9.73 11.38 -3.98
N PHE A 46 -8.86 10.74 -3.21
CA PHE A 46 -7.98 9.70 -3.72
C PHE A 46 -8.75 8.37 -3.81
N VAL A 47 -8.61 7.71 -4.95
CA VAL A 47 -9.21 6.40 -5.23
C VAL A 47 -8.08 5.44 -5.56
N CYS A 48 -8.13 4.21 -5.03
CA CYS A 48 -7.14 3.19 -5.35
C CYS A 48 -7.28 2.73 -6.81
N PRO A 49 -6.22 2.17 -7.41
CA PRO A 49 -6.28 1.72 -8.80
C PRO A 49 -7.43 0.75 -9.08
N GLY A 50 -7.65 -0.24 -8.20
CA GLY A 50 -8.69 -1.27 -8.32
C GLY A 50 -10.12 -0.72 -8.35
N ASP A 51 -10.41 0.28 -7.53
CA ASP A 51 -11.74 0.90 -7.53
C ASP A 51 -11.94 1.75 -8.79
N ARG A 52 -10.91 2.48 -9.23
CA ARG A 52 -10.95 3.29 -10.45
C ARG A 52 -11.20 2.45 -11.72
N THR A 53 -10.69 1.22 -11.77
CA THR A 53 -10.80 0.30 -12.92
C THR A 53 -11.96 -0.67 -12.79
N GLY A 54 -12.58 -0.79 -11.61
CA GLY A 54 -13.63 -1.77 -11.31
C GLY A 54 -13.11 -3.20 -11.19
N THR A 55 -11.81 -3.39 -10.93
CA THR A 55 -11.13 -4.69 -10.85
C THR A 55 -10.46 -4.94 -9.50
N LEU A 56 -10.95 -4.29 -8.44
CA LEU A 56 -10.46 -4.38 -7.07
C LEU A 56 -10.22 -5.83 -6.61
N ASP A 57 -8.98 -6.14 -6.20
CA ASP A 57 -8.59 -7.40 -5.57
C ASP A 57 -8.39 -7.17 -4.07
N LEU A 58 -9.45 -7.42 -3.28
CA LEU A 58 -9.43 -7.26 -1.81
C LEU A 58 -8.55 -8.30 -1.11
N ASP A 59 -8.16 -9.38 -1.80
CA ASP A 59 -7.25 -10.39 -1.25
C ASP A 59 -5.77 -10.01 -1.46
N MET A 60 -5.50 -8.87 -2.13
CA MET A 60 -4.15 -8.40 -2.35
C MET A 60 -3.49 -7.98 -1.03
N THR A 61 -2.32 -8.56 -0.75
CA THR A 61 -1.54 -8.17 0.43
C THR A 61 -0.77 -6.87 0.23
N PHE A 62 -0.44 -6.15 1.31
CA PHE A 62 0.43 -4.97 1.24
C PHE A 62 1.79 -5.29 0.58
N HIS A 63 2.32 -6.50 0.81
CA HIS A 63 3.60 -6.94 0.25
C HIS A 63 3.50 -7.06 -1.27
N GLN A 64 2.42 -7.67 -1.77
CA GLN A 64 2.16 -7.73 -3.20
C GLN A 64 2.07 -6.32 -3.78
N HIS A 65 1.32 -5.41 -3.15
CA HIS A 65 1.22 -4.02 -3.59
C HIS A 65 2.57 -3.30 -3.71
N VAL A 66 3.42 -3.41 -2.69
CA VAL A 66 4.74 -2.77 -2.67
C VAL A 66 5.68 -3.33 -3.73
N MET A 67 5.57 -4.63 -4.02
CA MET A 67 6.44 -5.33 -4.98
C MET A 67 5.94 -5.25 -6.43
N ILE A 68 4.76 -4.66 -6.69
CA ILE A 68 4.23 -4.50 -8.04
C ILE A 68 5.14 -3.61 -8.88
N ASN A 69 5.58 -4.13 -10.02
CA ASN A 69 6.18 -3.32 -11.07
C ASN A 69 5.05 -2.56 -11.82
N HIS A 70 5.07 -1.23 -11.73
CA HIS A 70 4.05 -0.35 -12.32
C HIS A 70 3.98 -0.41 -13.85
N ASN A 71 5.02 -0.90 -14.53
CA ASN A 71 5.12 -0.81 -15.99
C ASN A 71 4.58 -2.04 -16.74
N GLU A 72 4.20 -3.12 -16.05
CA GLU A 72 4.04 -4.44 -16.70
C GLU A 72 2.85 -5.28 -16.21
N ASN A 73 2.06 -4.83 -15.23
CA ASN A 73 1.08 -5.72 -14.59
C ASN A 73 -0.33 -5.14 -14.47
N GLU A 74 -1.31 -5.86 -15.02
CA GLU A 74 -2.75 -5.77 -14.67
C GLU A 74 -2.96 -5.78 -13.15
N ARG A 75 -2.06 -6.43 -12.41
CA ARG A 75 -2.08 -6.48 -10.95
C ARG A 75 -1.98 -5.11 -10.29
N TYR A 76 -1.30 -4.12 -10.89
CA TYR A 76 -1.32 -2.75 -10.35
C TYR A 76 -2.73 -2.16 -10.38
N ASP A 77 -3.44 -2.36 -11.49
CA ASP A 77 -4.78 -1.84 -11.71
C ASP A 77 -5.83 -2.54 -10.85
N GLN A 78 -5.49 -3.64 -10.16
CA GLN A 78 -6.35 -4.32 -9.20
C GLN A 78 -6.09 -3.89 -7.74
N SER A 79 -5.04 -3.08 -7.51
CA SER A 79 -4.59 -2.76 -6.15
C SER A 79 -5.67 -2.03 -5.34
N PRO A 80 -6.00 -2.50 -4.11
CA PRO A 80 -6.91 -1.81 -3.19
C PRO A 80 -6.23 -0.68 -2.42
N PHE A 81 -4.97 -0.38 -2.72
CA PHE A 81 -4.11 0.40 -1.84
C PHE A 81 -3.76 1.79 -2.38
N ILE A 82 -3.67 2.76 -1.46
CA ILE A 82 -3.18 4.11 -1.74
C ILE A 82 -1.90 4.40 -0.96
N SER A 83 -0.80 4.58 -1.70
CA SER A 83 0.50 4.92 -1.12
C SER A 83 0.61 6.40 -0.69
N THR A 84 1.14 6.64 0.50
CA THR A 84 1.45 7.94 1.09
C THR A 84 2.84 7.91 1.76
N SER A 85 3.35 9.04 2.22
CA SER A 85 4.61 9.12 2.96
C SER A 85 4.54 10.13 4.10
N ALA A 86 5.24 9.88 5.21
CA ALA A 86 5.43 10.89 6.24
C ALA A 86 6.41 12.01 5.82
N ASP A 87 7.15 11.81 4.72
CA ASP A 87 8.13 12.75 4.20
C ASP A 87 7.59 13.51 2.97
N LYS A 88 7.42 14.83 3.15
CA LYS A 88 6.97 15.74 2.10
C LYS A 88 7.99 15.85 0.96
N ALA A 89 9.28 15.93 1.28
CA ALA A 89 10.33 16.08 0.29
C ALA A 89 10.43 14.83 -0.58
N PHE A 90 10.39 13.64 0.05
CA PHE A 90 10.29 12.37 -0.67
C PHE A 90 9.07 12.32 -1.59
N SER A 91 7.90 12.73 -1.09
CA SER A 91 6.67 12.75 -1.90
C SER A 91 6.78 13.68 -3.11
N ALA A 92 7.43 14.83 -2.94
CA ALA A 92 7.67 15.81 -4.00
C ALA A 92 8.65 15.29 -5.06
N GLU A 93 9.78 14.74 -4.63
CA GLU A 93 10.78 14.13 -5.50
C GLU A 93 10.17 12.98 -6.32
N HIS A 94 9.46 12.06 -5.64
CA HIS A 94 8.86 10.89 -6.25
C HIS A 94 7.83 11.23 -7.34
N VAL A 95 6.94 12.20 -7.08
CA VAL A 95 5.94 12.59 -8.08
C VAL A 95 6.56 13.37 -9.24
N GLN A 96 7.57 14.20 -8.96
CA GLN A 96 8.28 14.97 -9.98
C GLN A 96 9.05 14.05 -10.93
N ASP A 97 9.73 13.03 -10.42
CA ASP A 97 10.48 12.08 -11.24
C ASP A 97 9.59 11.30 -12.20
N ARG A 98 8.38 10.92 -11.76
CA ARG A 98 7.39 10.21 -12.58
C ARG A 98 6.64 11.10 -13.57
N ASN A 99 6.73 12.43 -13.44
CA ASN A 99 5.95 13.39 -14.23
C ASN A 99 6.78 14.57 -14.72
N ARG A 100 8.05 14.34 -15.08
CA ARG A 100 8.97 15.39 -15.55
C ARG A 100 8.33 16.28 -16.62
N GLY A 101 8.47 17.59 -16.44
CA GLY A 101 7.92 18.61 -17.34
C GLY A 101 6.42 18.87 -17.17
N LYS A 102 5.74 18.24 -16.20
CA LYS A 102 4.33 18.49 -15.88
C LYS A 102 4.20 19.19 -14.53
N VAL A 103 3.10 19.92 -14.35
CA VAL A 103 2.71 20.42 -13.03
C VAL A 103 2.25 19.23 -12.18
N VAL A 104 2.75 19.16 -10.95
CA VAL A 104 2.43 18.14 -9.96
C VAL A 104 2.10 18.81 -8.63
N TYR A 105 1.38 18.10 -7.79
CA TYR A 105 0.88 18.59 -6.51
C TYR A 105 1.31 17.64 -5.40
N VAL A 106 1.60 18.19 -4.22
CA VAL A 106 1.83 17.41 -3.00
C VAL A 106 0.76 17.78 -2.01
N TYR A 107 -0.12 16.81 -1.73
CA TYR A 107 -1.22 16.95 -0.80
C TYR A 107 -0.76 16.55 0.60
N TYR A 108 -1.26 17.26 1.61
CA TYR A 108 -1.21 16.83 3.00
C TYR A 108 -2.56 16.19 3.35
N ILE A 109 -2.52 15.07 4.06
CA ILE A 109 -3.69 14.25 4.38
C ILE A 109 -3.72 14.10 5.90
N ASP A 110 -4.82 14.53 6.52
CA ASP A 110 -5.11 14.25 7.93
C ASP A 110 -5.54 12.79 8.06
N THR A 111 -4.85 12.02 8.90
CA THR A 111 -5.09 10.58 9.06
C THR A 111 -6.09 10.26 10.17
N SER A 112 -6.56 11.24 10.93
CA SER A 112 -7.42 11.03 12.09
C SER A 112 -8.72 10.27 11.77
N ALA A 113 -9.28 10.47 10.58
CA ALA A 113 -10.50 9.82 10.12
C ALA A 113 -10.27 8.43 9.49
N ILE A 114 -9.02 8.04 9.25
CA ILE A 114 -8.64 6.81 8.53
C ILE A 114 -7.60 5.99 9.30
N ALA A 115 -7.50 6.23 10.61
CA ALA A 115 -6.42 5.68 11.42
C ALA A 115 -6.42 4.14 11.46
N ASP A 116 -7.61 3.55 11.44
CA ASP A 116 -7.80 2.09 11.47
C ASP A 116 -7.51 1.41 10.12
N ASN A 117 -7.47 2.19 9.03
CA ASN A 117 -7.27 1.71 7.66
C ASN A 117 -5.84 1.96 7.15
N PHE A 118 -4.87 2.04 8.06
CA PHE A 118 -3.51 2.47 7.76
C PHE A 118 -2.48 1.39 8.08
N ILE A 119 -1.63 1.09 7.09
CA ILE A 119 -0.55 0.12 7.21
C ILE A 119 0.80 0.86 7.22
N ASP A 120 1.53 0.76 8.33
CA ASP A 120 2.95 1.09 8.38
C ASP A 120 3.76 -0.02 7.72
N ILE A 121 4.21 0.22 6.49
CA ILE A 121 4.95 -0.78 5.72
C ILE A 121 6.31 -1.09 6.37
N ALA A 122 7.00 -0.11 6.92
CA ALA A 122 8.31 -0.35 7.55
C ALA A 122 8.16 -1.25 8.78
N GLN A 123 7.09 -1.06 9.58
CA GLN A 123 6.77 -1.96 10.67
C GLN A 123 6.29 -3.33 10.15
N SER A 124 5.39 -3.35 9.16
CA SER A 124 4.84 -4.59 8.61
C SER A 124 5.91 -5.50 8.02
N TYR A 125 6.94 -4.94 7.37
CA TYR A 125 8.08 -5.74 6.89
C TYR A 125 8.95 -6.29 8.02
N LYS A 126 9.16 -5.54 9.12
CA LYS A 126 9.84 -6.07 10.31
C LYS A 126 9.08 -7.26 10.89
N ASP A 127 7.75 -7.15 10.93
CA ASP A 127 6.88 -8.17 11.53
C ASP A 127 6.90 -9.49 10.73
N ILE A 128 7.10 -9.43 9.40
CA ILE A 128 7.26 -10.63 8.54
C ILE A 128 8.72 -11.09 8.37
N GLY A 129 9.66 -10.54 9.17
CA GLY A 129 11.08 -10.90 9.11
C GLY A 129 11.83 -10.36 7.88
N GLY A 130 11.23 -9.40 7.17
CA GLY A 130 11.83 -8.71 6.04
C GLY A 130 12.62 -7.47 6.45
N SER A 131 13.50 -7.02 5.56
CA SER A 131 14.17 -5.72 5.66
C SER A 131 13.85 -4.91 4.42
N ILE A 132 13.33 -3.69 4.61
CA ILE A 132 13.23 -2.72 3.54
C ILE A 132 14.39 -1.76 3.68
N ALA A 133 15.36 -1.85 2.78
CA ALA A 133 16.29 -0.75 2.58
C ALA A 133 15.47 0.44 2.03
N ALA A 134 15.13 1.39 2.91
CA ALA A 134 14.70 2.74 2.58
C ALA A 134 13.33 2.96 1.90
N LEU A 135 12.27 2.24 2.29
CA LEU A 135 10.90 2.59 1.87
C LEU A 135 10.03 2.96 3.09
N ARG A 136 9.79 4.26 3.29
CA ARG A 136 8.73 4.78 4.18
C ARG A 136 7.51 5.13 3.35
N ILE A 137 6.92 4.10 2.75
CA ILE A 137 5.63 4.20 2.10
C ILE A 137 4.61 3.72 3.11
N TYR A 138 3.55 4.48 3.31
CA TYR A 138 2.42 4.07 4.10
C TYR A 138 1.27 3.76 3.15
N VAL A 139 0.49 2.75 3.46
CA VAL A 139 -0.55 2.27 2.55
C VAL A 139 -1.89 2.34 3.25
N LEU A 140 -2.85 3.01 2.60
CA LEU A 140 -4.25 3.02 3.01
C LEU A 140 -4.99 1.89 2.31
N GLU A 141 -5.80 1.15 3.08
CA GLU A 141 -6.77 0.16 2.59
C GLU A 141 -8.18 0.79 2.57
N PHE A 142 -9.02 0.45 1.59
CA PHE A 142 -10.37 1.00 1.42
C PHE A 142 -11.41 -0.11 1.33
#